data_AF-H3CBY5-F1
#
_entry.id   AF-H3CBY5-F1
#
_cell.length_a   1.000
_cell.length_b   1.000
_cell.length_c   1.000
_cell.angle_alpha   90.00
_cell.angle_beta   90.00
_cell.angle_gamma   90.00
#
_symmetry.space_group_name_H-M   'P 1'
#
loop_
_entity.id
_entity.type
_entity.pdbx_description
1 polymer ?
#
loop_
_entity_poly.entity_id
_entity_poly.type
_entity_poly.pdbx_seq_one_letter_code
_entity_poly.pdbx_strand_id
1 'polypeptide(L)'
;MTEVSCEPWGQLPAQGCVHLWRLQSSQLKVEVLTLGATIRSVWSRGRDGQSADVVLGFDDLEGYVSDRRYLGATVGRVANRIAKGRFVVDGVEYQLDVNNGPNALHGGRGFSKALWRAQPVDAGVQLSLTSPDGDQGYPGEVQVWLTYTYRVQGGTLTAEYRAQASKTTPINLTNHSYFN
;
A
#
# COMPACT_ATOMS: atom_id res chain seq x y z
N MET A 1 -15.68 13.89 14.48
CA MET A 1 -14.25 13.54 14.66
C MET A 1 -14.02 12.20 13.99
N THR A 2 -12.80 11.92 13.54
CA THR A 2 -12.43 10.61 13.01
C THR A 2 -11.89 9.76 14.15
N GLU A 3 -12.50 8.62 14.38
CA GLU A 3 -12.05 7.62 15.36
C GLU A 3 -11.08 6.66 14.68
N VAL A 4 -10.01 6.29 15.38
CA VAL A 4 -8.96 5.38 14.88
C VAL A 4 -8.87 4.18 15.80
N SER A 5 -8.98 2.97 15.25
CA SER A 5 -8.84 1.72 16.00
C SER A 5 -7.98 0.71 15.23
N CYS A 6 -7.45 -0.28 15.94
CA CYS A 6 -6.61 -1.34 15.40
C CYS A 6 -6.94 -2.66 16.07
N GLU A 7 -6.98 -3.74 15.30
CA GLU A 7 -7.15 -5.10 15.80
C GLU A 7 -6.32 -6.11 14.99
N PRO A 8 -5.93 -7.26 15.58
CA PRO A 8 -5.41 -8.39 14.83
C PRO A 8 -6.44 -8.85 13.79
N TRP A 9 -5.98 -9.12 12.56
CA TRP A 9 -6.86 -9.53 11.46
C TRP A 9 -6.50 -10.91 10.90
N GLY A 10 -5.21 -11.25 10.88
CA GLY A 10 -4.77 -12.58 10.46
C GLY A 10 -3.28 -12.77 10.68
N GLN A 11 -2.78 -13.97 10.37
CA GLN A 11 -1.38 -14.33 10.56
C GLN A 11 -0.77 -14.78 9.24
N LEU A 12 0.35 -14.16 8.86
CA LEU A 12 1.17 -14.65 7.76
C LEU A 12 2.21 -15.63 8.30
N PRO A 13 2.36 -16.82 7.68
CA PRO A 13 3.47 -17.72 7.98
C PRO A 13 4.80 -16.96 7.86
N ALA A 14 5.65 -17.08 8.89
CA ALA A 14 6.96 -16.44 9.02
C ALA A 14 7.02 -14.90 9.08
N GLN A 15 6.04 -14.15 8.55
CA GLN A 15 6.09 -12.68 8.56
C GLN A 15 5.46 -12.04 9.80
N GLY A 16 4.45 -12.69 10.42
CA GLY A 16 3.82 -12.20 11.65
C GLY A 16 2.34 -11.83 11.49
N CYS A 17 1.83 -11.09 12.48
CA CYS A 17 0.43 -10.71 12.56
C CYS A 17 0.12 -9.52 11.64
N VAL A 18 -0.88 -9.70 10.78
CA VAL A 18 -1.52 -8.64 9.99
C VAL A 18 -2.57 -7.96 10.86
N HIS A 19 -2.50 -6.64 10.96
CA HIS A 19 -3.47 -5.84 11.68
C HIS A 19 -4.38 -5.10 10.72
N LEU A 20 -5.64 -4.92 11.15
CA LEU A 20 -6.63 -4.10 10.48
C LEU A 20 -6.79 -2.79 11.25
N TRP A 21 -6.50 -1.68 10.58
CA TRP A 21 -6.72 -0.32 11.06
C TRP A 21 -8.03 0.23 10.51
N ARG A 22 -8.84 0.86 11.36
CA ARG A 22 -10.09 1.51 10.95
C ARG A 22 -10.03 3.00 11.22
N LEU A 23 -10.37 3.78 10.20
CA LEU A 23 -10.62 5.22 10.29
C LEU A 23 -12.11 5.44 10.09
N GLN A 24 -12.82 5.86 11.13
CA GLN A 24 -14.29 5.89 11.11
C GLN A 24 -14.87 7.23 11.54
N SER A 25 -15.95 7.62 10.87
CA SER A 25 -16.84 8.71 11.25
C SER A 25 -18.29 8.33 10.92
N SER A 26 -19.23 9.25 11.10
CA SER A 26 -20.61 9.07 10.66
C SER A 26 -20.81 9.05 9.13
N GLN A 27 -19.83 9.49 8.33
CA GLN A 27 -19.95 9.58 6.88
C GLN A 27 -19.14 8.54 6.12
N LEU A 28 -18.05 8.07 6.72
CA LEU A 28 -17.06 7.23 6.07
C LEU A 28 -16.43 6.27 7.07
N LYS A 29 -16.18 5.04 6.62
CA LYS A 29 -15.34 4.05 7.32
C LYS A 29 -14.34 3.49 6.32
N VAL A 30 -13.05 3.65 6.62
CA VAL A 30 -11.95 3.10 5.82
C VAL A 30 -11.21 2.06 6.64
N GLU A 31 -10.92 0.95 5.98
CA GLU A 31 -10.18 -0.18 6.55
C GLU A 31 -8.85 -0.33 5.83
N VAL A 32 -7.75 -0.34 6.58
CA VAL A 32 -6.39 -0.46 6.06
C VAL A 32 -5.67 -1.64 6.71
N LEU A 33 -5.15 -2.55 5.90
CA LEU A 33 -4.33 -3.67 6.36
C LEU A 33 -2.85 -3.29 6.43
N THR A 34 -2.14 -3.81 7.43
CA THR A 34 -0.67 -3.71 7.45
C THR A 34 0.00 -4.52 6.35
N LEU A 35 -0.67 -5.55 5.82
CA LEU A 35 -0.21 -6.24 4.61
C LEU A 35 -0.36 -5.32 3.40
N GLY A 36 0.76 -4.98 2.77
CA GLY A 36 0.78 -4.16 1.56
C GLY A 36 0.33 -2.70 1.74
N ALA A 37 0.14 -2.26 2.99
CA ALA A 37 -0.54 -0.99 3.31
C ALA A 37 -1.84 -0.81 2.50
N THR A 38 -2.64 -1.88 2.50
CA THR A 38 -3.76 -2.10 1.58
C THR A 38 -5.03 -1.46 2.10
N ILE A 39 -5.70 -0.66 1.29
CA ILE A 39 -7.09 -0.27 1.55
C ILE A 39 -7.98 -1.47 1.27
N ARG A 40 -8.57 -2.03 2.31
CA ARG A 40 -9.46 -3.20 2.23
C ARG A 40 -10.89 -2.81 1.85
N SER A 41 -11.42 -1.79 2.53
CA SER A 41 -12.77 -1.29 2.32
C SER A 41 -12.85 0.22 2.50
N VAL A 42 -13.80 0.83 1.79
CA VAL A 42 -14.17 2.24 1.90
C VAL A 42 -15.69 2.31 1.89
N TRP A 43 -16.28 2.35 3.06
CA TRP A 43 -17.72 2.53 3.19
C TRP A 43 -18.04 4.01 3.13
N SER A 44 -18.83 4.41 2.13
CA SER A 44 -19.27 5.79 1.92
C SER A 44 -20.78 5.88 1.87
N ARG A 45 -21.32 6.99 2.41
CA ARG A 45 -22.77 7.23 2.45
C ARG A 45 -23.26 7.88 1.16
N GLY A 46 -24.22 7.24 0.50
CA GLY A 46 -24.90 7.70 -0.71
C GLY A 46 -25.95 8.79 -0.44
N ARG A 47 -26.51 9.33 -1.53
CA ARG A 47 -27.56 10.36 -1.50
C ARG A 47 -28.89 9.87 -0.93
N ASP A 48 -29.14 8.57 -1.02
CA ASP A 48 -30.27 7.88 -0.40
C ASP A 48 -30.08 7.63 1.12
N GLY A 49 -28.92 8.03 1.65
CA GLY A 49 -28.55 7.86 3.05
C GLY A 49 -28.06 6.46 3.40
N GLN A 50 -27.98 5.54 2.45
CA GLN A 50 -27.42 4.20 2.64
C GLN A 50 -25.90 4.22 2.50
N SER A 51 -25.20 3.31 3.18
CA SER A 51 -23.75 3.17 3.05
C SER A 51 -23.41 1.91 2.26
N ALA A 52 -22.46 2.03 1.33
CA ALA A 52 -21.92 0.91 0.56
C ALA A 52 -20.39 0.94 0.60
N ASP A 53 -19.78 -0.25 0.50
CA ASP A 53 -18.35 -0.36 0.22
C ASP A 53 -18.11 -0.05 -1.27
N VAL A 54 -17.32 0.99 -1.54
CA VAL A 54 -17.10 1.50 -2.89
C VAL A 54 -15.75 1.08 -3.48
N VAL A 55 -15.06 0.13 -2.86
CA VAL A 55 -13.81 -0.45 -3.39
C VAL A 55 -13.91 -1.96 -3.52
N LEU A 56 -13.19 -2.53 -4.49
CA LEU A 56 -13.03 -3.96 -4.63
C LEU A 56 -11.97 -4.49 -3.66
N GLY A 57 -12.27 -5.61 -3.00
CA GLY A 57 -11.39 -6.24 -2.03
C GLY A 57 -11.71 -7.72 -1.81
N PHE A 58 -11.16 -8.28 -0.73
CA PHE A 58 -11.43 -9.65 -0.30
C PHE A 58 -11.91 -9.66 1.15
N ASP A 59 -12.71 -10.67 1.48
CA ASP A 59 -13.21 -10.82 2.85
C ASP A 59 -12.14 -11.37 3.80
N ASP A 60 -11.18 -12.16 3.29
CA ASP A 60 -10.16 -12.87 4.06
C ASP A 60 -8.72 -12.58 3.63
N LEU A 61 -7.77 -12.98 4.49
CA LEU A 61 -6.33 -12.76 4.29
C LEU A 61 -5.79 -13.53 3.08
N GLU A 62 -6.29 -14.73 2.82
CA GLU A 62 -5.81 -15.58 1.74
C GLU A 62 -6.08 -14.94 0.37
N GLY A 63 -7.21 -14.25 0.22
CA GLY A 63 -7.51 -13.42 -0.95
C GLY A 63 -6.41 -12.39 -1.22
N TYR A 64 -5.99 -11.63 -0.21
CA TYR A 64 -4.91 -10.64 -0.36
C TYR A 64 -3.52 -11.27 -0.54
N VAL A 65 -3.25 -12.42 0.07
CA VAL A 65 -1.98 -13.14 -0.12
C VAL A 65 -1.85 -13.62 -1.56
N SER A 66 -2.89 -14.29 -2.07
CA SER A 66 -2.93 -14.87 -3.41
C SER A 66 -3.17 -13.85 -4.53
N ASP A 67 -3.59 -12.62 -4.19
CA ASP A 67 -3.94 -11.60 -5.19
C ASP A 67 -2.79 -11.25 -6.15
N ARG A 68 -3.13 -11.17 -7.44
CA ARG A 68 -2.22 -10.75 -8.52
C ARG A 68 -2.65 -9.43 -9.18
N ARG A 69 -3.74 -8.82 -8.70
CA ARG A 69 -4.35 -7.60 -9.27
C ARG A 69 -4.06 -6.35 -8.48
N TYR A 70 -3.38 -6.48 -7.33
CA TYR A 70 -2.98 -5.41 -6.43
C TYR A 70 -4.17 -4.68 -5.82
N LEU A 71 -5.30 -5.36 -5.58
CA LEU A 71 -6.53 -4.73 -5.09
C LEU A 71 -6.28 -3.93 -3.81
N GLY A 72 -6.35 -2.60 -3.91
CA GLY A 72 -6.18 -1.68 -2.79
C GLY A 72 -4.76 -1.54 -2.25
N ALA A 73 -3.79 -2.30 -2.78
CA ALA A 73 -2.44 -2.36 -2.23
C ALA A 73 -1.60 -1.13 -2.59
N THR A 74 -0.59 -0.84 -1.78
CA THR A 74 0.47 0.11 -2.15
C THR A 74 1.47 -0.57 -3.07
N VAL A 75 1.73 0.04 -4.23
CA VAL A 75 2.67 -0.46 -5.24
C VAL A 75 3.94 0.39 -5.26
N GLY A 76 5.09 -0.27 -5.34
CA GLY A 76 6.43 0.32 -5.30
C GLY A 76 7.51 -0.77 -5.24
N ARG A 77 8.81 -0.47 -5.41
CA ARG A 77 9.45 0.86 -5.48
C ARG A 77 9.07 1.72 -6.69
N VAL A 78 8.81 1.09 -7.83
CA VAL A 78 8.35 1.79 -9.05
C VAL A 78 7.03 1.18 -9.51
N ALA A 79 5.96 1.98 -9.44
CA ALA A 79 4.67 1.63 -9.99
C ALA A 79 4.71 1.55 -11.52
N ASN A 80 3.84 0.69 -12.07
CA ASN A 80 3.75 0.37 -13.50
C ASN A 80 5.00 -0.33 -14.04
N ARG A 81 5.27 -0.24 -15.34
CA ARG A 81 6.21 -1.10 -16.05
C ARG A 81 7.57 -0.45 -16.24
N ILE A 82 8.62 -1.25 -16.11
CA ILE A 82 9.97 -0.94 -16.59
C ILE A 82 10.29 -1.92 -17.71
N ALA A 83 10.58 -1.37 -18.90
CA ALA A 83 10.83 -2.15 -20.10
C ALA A 83 12.01 -3.11 -19.88
N LYS A 84 11.83 -4.39 -20.22
CA LYS A 84 12.85 -5.45 -20.04
C LYS A 84 13.32 -5.67 -18.59
N GLY A 85 12.67 -5.01 -17.62
CA GLY A 85 13.16 -4.93 -16.24
C GLY A 85 14.53 -4.26 -16.13
N ARG A 86 14.91 -3.39 -17.06
CA ARG A 86 16.25 -2.78 -17.11
C ARG A 86 16.18 -1.27 -17.04
N PHE A 87 17.10 -0.70 -16.30
CA PHE A 87 17.31 0.75 -16.23
C PHE A 87 18.77 1.04 -15.85
N VAL A 88 19.19 2.27 -16.10
CA VAL A 88 20.55 2.75 -15.78
C VAL A 88 20.44 3.90 -14.79
N VAL A 89 21.24 3.86 -13.74
CA VAL A 89 21.41 4.96 -12.79
C VAL A 89 22.90 5.17 -12.60
N ASP A 90 23.36 6.42 -12.71
CA ASP A 90 24.75 6.82 -12.53
C ASP A 90 25.75 5.94 -13.34
N GLY A 91 25.34 5.54 -14.56
CA GLY A 91 26.13 4.71 -15.47
C GLY A 91 26.13 3.20 -15.20
N VAL A 92 25.45 2.73 -14.15
CA VAL A 92 25.33 1.31 -13.80
C VAL A 92 24.00 0.74 -14.31
N GLU A 93 24.06 -0.38 -15.04
CA GLU A 93 22.87 -1.13 -15.47
C GLU A 93 22.35 -2.00 -14.32
N TYR A 94 21.05 -1.90 -14.04
CA TYR A 94 20.35 -2.72 -13.06
C TYR A 94 19.34 -3.63 -13.76
N GLN A 95 19.24 -4.88 -13.30
CA GLN A 95 18.24 -5.84 -13.74
C GLN A 95 17.26 -6.14 -12.60
N LEU A 96 15.99 -5.89 -12.86
CA LEU A 96 14.86 -6.18 -11.99
C LEU A 96 14.27 -7.55 -12.30
N ASP A 97 13.49 -8.07 -11.36
CA ASP A 97 12.67 -9.26 -11.58
C ASP A 97 11.65 -9.02 -12.71
N VAL A 98 11.69 -9.87 -13.73
CA VAL A 98 10.76 -9.83 -14.87
C VAL A 98 9.50 -10.62 -14.51
N ASN A 99 8.51 -9.92 -13.97
CA ASN A 99 7.24 -10.49 -13.50
C ASN A 99 6.05 -10.21 -14.42
N ASN A 100 6.23 -9.50 -15.55
CA ASN A 100 5.15 -9.23 -16.51
C ASN A 100 5.64 -9.26 -17.97
N GLY A 101 5.57 -10.42 -18.61
CA GLY A 101 6.06 -10.59 -19.99
C GLY A 101 7.57 -10.35 -20.03
N PRO A 102 8.11 -9.53 -20.96
CA PRO A 102 9.51 -9.15 -20.89
C PRO A 102 9.81 -8.09 -19.80
N ASN A 103 8.81 -7.51 -19.14
CA ASN A 103 8.97 -6.32 -18.30
C ASN A 103 8.94 -6.62 -16.80
N ALA A 104 9.48 -5.69 -16.01
CA ALA A 104 9.17 -5.60 -14.58
C ALA A 104 7.90 -4.75 -14.39
N LEU A 105 7.08 -5.08 -13.40
CA LEU A 105 5.80 -4.45 -13.11
C LEU A 105 5.61 -4.23 -11.61
N HIS A 106 5.20 -3.02 -11.23
CA HIS A 106 4.78 -2.62 -9.87
C HIS A 106 5.82 -2.90 -8.77
N GLY A 107 7.11 -2.87 -9.12
CA GLY A 107 8.20 -3.16 -8.20
C GLY A 107 8.23 -4.62 -7.72
N GLY A 108 7.66 -5.55 -8.50
CA GLY A 108 7.71 -6.97 -8.20
C GLY A 108 6.81 -7.37 -7.03
N ARG A 109 7.35 -8.17 -6.11
CA ARG A 109 6.68 -8.61 -4.87
C ARG A 109 6.96 -7.71 -3.66
N GLY A 110 7.67 -6.59 -3.84
CA GLY A 110 8.16 -5.75 -2.74
C GLY A 110 7.06 -5.17 -1.86
N PHE A 111 6.48 -4.04 -2.26
CA PHE A 111 5.70 -3.24 -1.31
C PHE A 111 4.30 -3.77 -1.06
N SER A 112 3.65 -4.33 -2.08
CA SER A 112 2.27 -4.81 -2.03
C SER A 112 2.08 -6.12 -1.25
N LYS A 113 3.17 -6.86 -0.99
CA LYS A 113 3.13 -8.14 -0.27
C LYS A 113 3.96 -8.13 1.02
N ALA A 114 4.62 -7.03 1.34
CA ALA A 114 5.32 -6.85 2.59
C ALA A 114 4.36 -6.59 3.75
N LEU A 115 4.76 -6.99 4.95
CA LEU A 115 4.12 -6.58 6.19
C LEU A 115 4.71 -5.23 6.65
N TRP A 116 3.88 -4.19 6.64
CA TRP A 116 4.27 -2.84 7.06
C TRP A 116 4.14 -2.68 8.58
N ARG A 117 5.02 -1.88 9.17
CA ARG A 117 4.82 -1.39 10.55
C ARG A 117 3.77 -0.29 10.52
N ALA A 118 2.99 -0.13 11.57
CA ALA A 118 1.96 0.90 11.64
C ALA A 118 1.86 1.52 13.03
N GLN A 119 1.52 2.80 13.07
CA GLN A 119 1.29 3.57 14.28
C GLN A 119 0.12 4.56 14.08
N PRO A 120 -0.66 4.86 15.13
CA PRO A 120 -1.75 5.82 15.03
C PRO A 120 -1.19 7.24 14.83
N VAL A 121 -1.93 8.07 14.11
CA VAL A 121 -1.71 9.52 14.01
C VAL A 121 -3.05 10.25 14.17
N ASP A 122 -3.01 11.58 14.25
CA ASP A 122 -4.25 12.38 14.24
C ASP A 122 -5.12 12.01 13.02
N ALA A 123 -6.36 11.60 13.29
CA ALA A 123 -7.36 11.21 12.30
C ALA A 123 -6.88 10.15 11.28
N GLY A 124 -5.93 9.28 11.64
CA GLY A 124 -5.44 8.27 10.71
C GLY A 124 -4.39 7.30 11.23
N VAL A 125 -3.70 6.68 10.27
CA VAL A 125 -2.62 5.71 10.51
C VAL A 125 -1.43 6.03 9.61
N GLN A 126 -0.23 5.96 10.17
CA GLN A 126 1.02 5.98 9.40
C GLN A 126 1.59 4.57 9.34
N LEU A 127 1.88 4.12 8.12
CA LEU A 127 2.56 2.87 7.84
C LEU A 127 4.00 3.14 7.40
N SER A 128 4.93 2.26 7.77
CA SER A 128 6.32 2.35 7.33
C SER A 128 6.90 1.00 6.92
N LEU A 129 7.82 1.07 5.95
CA LEU A 129 8.56 -0.07 5.43
C LEU A 129 9.99 0.35 5.10
N THR A 130 10.95 -0.51 5.44
CA THR A 130 12.33 -0.39 4.96
C THR A 130 12.54 -1.43 3.87
N SER A 131 12.90 -0.98 2.67
CA SER A 131 13.27 -1.81 1.54
C SER A 131 14.80 -1.78 1.41
N PRO A 132 15.51 -2.88 1.70
CA PRO A 132 16.98 -2.89 1.77
C PRO A 132 17.64 -2.71 0.41
N ASP A 133 18.92 -2.32 0.36
CA ASP A 133 19.68 -2.28 -0.90
C ASP A 133 19.60 -3.61 -1.65
N GLY A 134 19.29 -3.56 -2.95
CA GLY A 134 19.11 -4.74 -3.79
C GLY A 134 17.71 -5.37 -3.75
N ASP A 135 16.78 -4.90 -2.91
CA ASP A 135 15.40 -5.43 -2.88
C ASP A 135 14.75 -5.32 -4.27
N GLN A 136 14.30 -6.46 -4.80
CA GLN A 136 13.77 -6.63 -6.16
C GLN A 136 14.71 -6.13 -7.28
N GLY A 137 16.01 -6.01 -7.01
CA GLY A 137 17.03 -5.55 -7.95
C GLY A 137 17.28 -4.03 -7.96
N TYR A 138 16.59 -3.26 -7.12
CA TYR A 138 16.78 -1.81 -7.05
C TYR A 138 17.95 -1.41 -6.14
N PRO A 139 18.77 -0.41 -6.50
CA PRO A 139 19.85 0.08 -5.65
C PRO A 139 19.33 0.94 -4.50
N GLY A 140 20.11 0.98 -3.43
CA GLY A 140 19.88 1.79 -2.24
C GLY A 140 18.86 1.17 -1.31
N GLU A 141 19.10 1.33 0.00
CA GLU A 141 18.03 1.17 0.97
C GLU A 141 17.04 2.33 0.79
N VAL A 142 15.75 2.04 0.89
CA VAL A 142 14.67 3.03 0.85
C VAL A 142 13.81 2.86 2.08
N GLN A 143 13.73 3.92 2.90
CA GLN A 143 12.75 4.03 3.97
C GLN A 143 11.52 4.76 3.44
N VAL A 144 10.35 4.16 3.63
CA VAL A 144 9.08 4.67 3.11
C VAL A 144 8.09 4.84 4.24
N TRP A 145 7.37 5.96 4.20
CA TRP A 145 6.22 6.24 5.06
C TRP A 145 5.00 6.55 4.19
N LEU A 146 3.88 5.93 4.55
CA LEU A 146 2.57 6.17 3.96
C LEU A 146 1.60 6.54 5.06
N THR A 147 1.08 7.76 5.02
CA THR A 147 0.09 8.23 6.00
C THR A 147 -1.28 8.30 5.33
N TYR A 148 -2.22 7.47 5.81
CA TYR A 148 -3.64 7.62 5.49
C TYR A 148 -4.32 8.44 6.58
N THR A 149 -4.98 9.53 6.20
CA THR A 149 -5.78 10.36 7.12
C THR A 149 -7.14 10.62 6.53
N TYR A 150 -8.17 10.61 7.37
CA TYR A 150 -9.52 11.00 6.96
C TYR A 150 -9.98 12.21 7.75
N ARG A 151 -10.22 13.33 7.05
CA ARG A 151 -10.78 14.54 7.66
C ARG A 151 -12.26 14.62 7.32
N VAL A 152 -13.09 14.53 8.37
CA VAL A 152 -14.57 14.61 8.26
C VAL A 152 -15.00 15.90 7.56
N GLN A 153 -14.38 17.03 7.92
CA GLN A 153 -14.62 18.28 7.23
C GLN A 153 -14.01 18.22 5.83
N GLY A 154 -14.86 18.28 4.81
CA GLY A 154 -14.48 18.11 3.41
C GLY A 154 -14.61 16.67 2.90
N GLY A 155 -14.84 15.68 3.77
CA GLY A 155 -15.03 14.29 3.37
C GLY A 155 -13.81 13.69 2.67
N THR A 156 -12.61 14.10 3.06
CA THR A 156 -11.38 13.80 2.31
C THR A 156 -10.58 12.69 2.97
N LEU A 157 -10.38 11.58 2.25
CA LEU A 157 -9.35 10.59 2.54
C LEU A 157 -8.06 11.00 1.80
N THR A 158 -6.99 11.24 2.55
CA THR A 158 -5.69 11.64 2.03
C THR A 158 -4.69 10.49 2.21
N ALA A 159 -3.92 10.19 1.16
CA ALA A 159 -2.76 9.33 1.20
C ALA A 159 -1.50 10.17 0.93
N GLU A 160 -0.61 10.31 1.92
CA GLU A 160 0.66 11.01 1.77
C GLU A 160 1.82 10.02 1.75
N TYR A 161 2.66 10.10 0.71
CA TYR A 161 3.84 9.25 0.54
C TYR A 161 5.11 10.06 0.81
N ARG A 162 6.01 9.50 1.63
CA ARG A 162 7.38 10.01 1.83
C ARG A 162 8.37 8.87 1.66
N ALA A 163 9.50 9.15 1.04
CA ALA A 163 10.58 8.20 0.88
C ALA A 163 11.94 8.88 1.05
N GLN A 164 12.89 8.15 1.64
CA GLN A 164 14.29 8.54 1.73
C GLN A 164 15.16 7.37 1.27
N ALA A 165 16.11 7.65 0.38
CA ALA A 165 16.99 6.64 -0.19
C ALA A 165 18.45 6.87 0.23
N SER A 166 19.21 5.79 0.45
CA SER A 166 20.64 5.85 0.76
C SER A 166 21.54 5.94 -0.47
N LYS A 167 21.00 5.67 -1.67
CA LYS A 167 21.65 5.81 -2.98
C LYS A 167 20.65 6.38 -3.99
N THR A 168 21.13 6.94 -5.09
CA THR A 168 20.27 7.32 -6.24
C THR A 168 19.47 6.10 -6.70
N THR A 169 18.14 6.21 -6.72
CA THR A 169 17.25 5.10 -7.08
C THR A 169 15.91 5.63 -7.57
N PRO A 170 15.26 4.99 -8.56
CA PRO A 170 13.94 5.41 -9.00
C PRO A 170 12.87 5.09 -7.95
N ILE A 171 11.99 6.04 -7.69
CA ILE A 171 10.83 5.89 -6.79
C ILE A 171 9.57 6.43 -7.48
N ASN A 172 8.53 5.61 -7.52
CA ASN A 172 7.19 5.97 -7.98
C ASN A 172 6.17 5.13 -7.20
N LEU A 173 5.45 5.76 -6.28
CA LEU A 173 4.55 5.09 -5.33
C LEU A 173 3.10 5.46 -5.64
N THR A 174 2.19 4.50 -5.56
CA THR A 174 0.74 4.75 -5.62
C THR A 174 -0.03 3.70 -4.85
N ASN A 175 -1.29 3.98 -4.56
CA ASN A 175 -2.29 3.00 -4.16
C ASN A 175 -2.99 2.44 -5.42
N HIS A 176 -3.39 1.17 -5.38
CA HIS A 176 -4.04 0.48 -6.50
C HIS A 176 -5.48 0.04 -6.17
N SER A 177 -6.24 0.88 -5.45
CA SER A 177 -7.68 0.68 -5.22
C SER A 177 -8.47 0.75 -6.53
N TYR A 178 -9.44 -0.14 -6.65
CA TYR A 178 -10.41 -0.15 -7.75
C TYR A 178 -11.75 0.24 -7.16
N PHE A 179 -12.35 1.30 -7.69
CA PHE A 179 -13.60 1.87 -7.17
C PHE A 179 -14.78 1.43 -8.03
N ASN A 180 -15.94 1.25 -7.40
CA ASN A 180 -17.23 1.04 -8.04
C ASN A 180 -18.33 1.78 -7.26
#